data_AF-A0A1D3K8L0-F1
#
_entry.id   AF-A0A1D3K8L0-F1
#
_cell.length_a   1.000
_cell.length_b   1.000
_cell.length_c   1.000
_cell.angle_alpha   90.00
_cell.angle_beta   90.00
_cell.angle_gamma   90.00
#
_symmetry.space_group_name_H-M   'P 1'
#
loop_
_entity.id
_entity.type
_entity.pdbx_description
1 polymer ?
#
loop_
_entity_poly.entity_id
_entity_poly.type
_entity_poly.pdbx_seq_one_letter_code
_entity_poly.pdbx_strand_id
1 'polypeptide(L)'
;MRFWTTAEEKAIKELYADTPMSELTSILNREVGSIHGKARTLGIKRSASFRAGQHAGRFQKGSESGVSTRFKTGCKRYANEPTSDAVKSPE
;
A
#
# COMPACT_ATOMS: atom_id res chain seq x y z
N MET A 1 -19.00 18.67 -5.55
CA MET A 1 -19.51 17.42 -4.93
C MET A 1 -20.12 16.55 -6.01
N ARG A 2 -19.69 15.29 -6.15
CA ARG A 2 -20.25 14.35 -7.14
C ARG A 2 -21.15 13.34 -6.42
N PHE A 3 -22.43 13.32 -6.79
CA PHE A 3 -23.40 12.37 -6.23
C PHE A 3 -23.07 10.93 -6.61
N TRP A 4 -23.45 9.98 -5.76
CA TRP A 4 -23.32 8.55 -6.04
C TRP A 4 -24.46 8.09 -6.94
N THR A 5 -24.15 7.38 -8.01
CA THR A 5 -25.19 6.75 -8.83
C THR A 5 -25.58 5.39 -8.24
N THR A 6 -26.78 4.92 -8.57
CA THR A 6 -27.26 3.60 -8.16
C THR A 6 -26.35 2.47 -8.65
N ALA A 7 -25.75 2.63 -9.83
CA ALA A 7 -24.78 1.69 -10.39
C ALA A 7 -23.48 1.64 -9.55
N GLU A 8 -22.93 2.81 -9.17
CA GLU A 8 -21.74 2.87 -8.31
C GLU A 8 -22.01 2.28 -6.92
N GLU A 9 -23.19 2.51 -6.35
CA GLU A 9 -23.58 1.92 -5.07
C GLU A 9 -23.69 0.40 -5.14
N LYS A 10 -24.24 -0.13 -6.23
CA LYS A 10 -24.32 -1.57 -6.47
C LYS A 10 -22.92 -2.17 -6.63
N ALA A 11 -22.05 -1.52 -7.40
CA ALA A 11 -20.66 -1.93 -7.56
C ALA A 11 -19.92 -1.98 -6.21
N ILE A 12 -20.12 -1.00 -5.32
CA ILE A 12 -19.55 -1.05 -3.96
C ILE A 12 -20.10 -2.22 -3.17
N LYS A 13 -21.41 -2.50 -3.22
CA LYS A 13 -22.00 -3.62 -2.48
C LYS A 13 -21.42 -4.98 -2.92
N GLU A 14 -21.15 -5.15 -4.19
CA GLU A 14 -20.67 -6.40 -4.77
C GLU A 14 -19.14 -6.56 -4.65
N LEU A 15 -18.39 -5.50 -4.96
CA LEU A 15 -16.93 -5.58 -5.12
C LEU A 15 -16.16 -5.18 -3.85
N TYR A 16 -16.74 -4.37 -2.96
CA TYR A 16 -15.97 -3.83 -1.84
C TYR A 16 -15.42 -4.90 -0.90
N ALA A 17 -16.11 -6.03 -0.75
CA ALA A 17 -15.71 -7.07 0.21
C ALA A 17 -14.34 -7.68 -0.14
N ASP A 18 -14.09 -7.97 -1.43
CA ASP A 18 -12.96 -8.78 -1.90
C ASP A 18 -11.98 -8.04 -2.81
N THR A 19 -12.37 -6.91 -3.42
CA THR A 19 -11.54 -6.19 -4.40
C THR A 19 -10.60 -5.19 -3.71
N PRO A 20 -9.30 -5.15 -4.05
CA PRO A 20 -8.36 -4.18 -3.48
C PRO A 20 -8.73 -2.74 -3.86
N MET A 21 -8.30 -1.79 -3.04
CA MET A 21 -8.71 -0.39 -3.21
C MET A 21 -8.19 0.23 -4.50
N SER A 22 -7.00 -0.16 -4.95
CA SER A 22 -6.42 0.27 -6.23
C SER A 22 -7.37 -0.03 -7.40
N GLU A 23 -7.91 -1.24 -7.46
CA GLU A 23 -8.87 -1.64 -8.49
C GLU A 23 -10.20 -0.88 -8.35
N LEU A 24 -10.72 -0.74 -7.13
CA LEU A 24 -11.96 0.02 -6.90
C LEU A 24 -11.84 1.49 -7.32
N THR A 25 -10.69 2.12 -7.09
CA THR A 25 -10.45 3.49 -7.55
C THR A 25 -10.44 3.59 -9.07
N SER A 26 -9.88 2.59 -9.76
CA SER A 26 -9.89 2.53 -11.23
C SER A 26 -11.30 2.27 -11.79
N ILE A 27 -12.07 1.37 -11.17
CA ILE A 27 -13.42 1.01 -11.62
C ILE A 27 -14.41 2.17 -11.40
N LEU A 28 -14.37 2.80 -10.23
CA LEU A 28 -15.32 3.85 -9.84
C LEU A 28 -14.86 5.25 -10.27
N ASN A 29 -13.59 5.38 -10.70
CA ASN A 29 -12.92 6.65 -10.99
C ASN A 29 -13.14 7.69 -9.87
N ARG A 30 -12.91 7.25 -8.62
CA ARG A 30 -13.12 8.03 -7.40
C ARG A 30 -11.96 7.85 -6.46
N GLU A 31 -11.75 8.86 -5.63
CA GLU A 31 -10.73 8.84 -4.60
C GLU A 31 -11.05 7.81 -3.51
N VAL A 32 -9.99 7.18 -2.99
CA VAL A 32 -10.02 6.22 -1.88
C VAL A 32 -10.85 6.70 -0.70
N GLY A 33 -10.67 7.97 -0.28
CA GLY A 33 -11.40 8.55 0.84
C GLY A 33 -12.92 8.59 0.62
N SER A 34 -13.35 8.91 -0.60
CA SER A 34 -14.78 8.94 -0.96
C SER A 34 -15.40 7.55 -0.90
N ILE A 35 -14.69 6.53 -1.39
CA ILE A 35 -15.13 5.13 -1.37
C ILE A 35 -15.25 4.62 0.08
N HIS A 36 -14.28 4.93 0.94
CA HIS A 36 -14.36 4.60 2.37
C HIS A 36 -15.53 5.27 3.08
N GLY A 37 -15.74 6.57 2.83
CA GLY A 37 -16.87 7.29 3.38
C GLY A 37 -18.20 6.64 3.00
N LYS A 38 -18.35 6.30 1.71
CA LYS A 38 -19.56 5.64 1.21
C LYS A 38 -19.76 4.25 1.79
N ALA A 39 -18.71 3.43 1.84
CA ALA A 39 -18.78 2.09 2.45
C ALA A 39 -19.19 2.16 3.92
N ARG A 40 -18.69 3.15 4.67
CA ARG A 40 -19.08 3.41 6.07
C ARG A 40 -20.56 3.78 6.17
N THR A 41 -21.07 4.66 5.30
CA THR A 41 -22.49 5.02 5.25
C THR A 41 -23.38 3.83 4.93
N LEU A 42 -22.92 2.94 4.04
CA LEU A 42 -23.63 1.72 3.67
C LEU A 42 -23.46 0.57 4.69
N GLY A 43 -22.59 0.71 5.69
CA GLY A 43 -22.31 -0.32 6.70
C GLY A 43 -21.56 -1.54 6.18
N ILE A 44 -20.92 -1.45 5.00
CA ILE A 44 -20.26 -2.59 4.35
C ILE A 44 -18.86 -2.77 4.96
N LYS A 45 -18.50 -4.02 5.25
CA LYS A 45 -17.19 -4.40 5.78
C LYS A 45 -16.44 -5.29 4.80
N ARG A 46 -15.11 -5.28 4.91
CA ARG A 46 -14.25 -6.20 4.17
C ARG A 46 -14.42 -7.64 4.65
N SER A 47 -14.37 -8.58 3.71
CA SER A 47 -14.44 -10.02 3.99
C SER A 47 -13.27 -10.47 4.86
N ALA A 48 -13.43 -11.62 5.51
CA ALA A 48 -12.34 -12.21 6.31
C ALA A 48 -11.18 -12.67 5.41
N SER A 49 -11.48 -13.20 4.23
CA SER A 49 -10.50 -13.54 3.19
C SER A 49 -9.68 -12.34 2.78
N PHE A 50 -10.32 -11.19 2.50
CA PHE A 50 -9.60 -9.96 2.17
C PHE A 50 -8.68 -9.50 3.30
N ARG A 51 -9.15 -9.58 4.55
CA ARG A 51 -8.37 -9.22 5.75
C ARG A 51 -7.19 -10.17 6.03
N ALA A 52 -7.26 -11.41 5.57
CA ALA A 52 -6.14 -12.36 5.66
C ALA A 52 -5.16 -12.21 4.48
N GLY A 53 -5.57 -11.52 3.41
CA GLY A 53 -4.78 -11.34 2.20
C GLY A 53 -3.64 -10.32 2.32
N GLN A 54 -2.84 -10.23 1.26
CA GLN A 54 -1.68 -9.34 1.16
C GLN A 54 -2.04 -7.84 1.28
N HIS A 55 -3.27 -7.46 0.89
CA HIS A 55 -3.72 -6.07 0.85
C HIS A 55 -4.31 -5.55 2.17
N ALA A 56 -4.32 -6.35 3.24
CA ALA A 56 -4.98 -6.02 4.51
C ALA A 56 -4.24 -5.01 5.42
N GLY A 57 -3.25 -4.27 4.90
CA GLY A 57 -2.47 -3.27 5.62
C GLY A 57 -1.45 -3.85 6.62
N ARG A 58 -1.69 -5.04 7.18
CA ARG A 58 -0.71 -5.77 7.99
C ARG A 58 0.12 -6.69 7.10
N PHE A 59 1.45 -6.52 7.14
CA PHE A 59 2.38 -7.48 6.53
C PHE A 59 2.21 -8.85 7.18
N GLN A 60 1.83 -9.83 6.37
CA GLN A 60 1.72 -11.20 6.83
C GLN A 60 3.10 -11.84 6.99
N LYS A 61 3.21 -12.83 7.87
CA LYS A 61 4.44 -13.60 8.05
C LYS A 61 4.81 -14.24 6.71
N GLY A 62 6.03 -13.95 6.22
CA GLY A 62 6.51 -14.44 4.93
C GLY A 62 6.14 -13.58 3.72
N SER A 63 5.53 -12.40 3.90
CA SER A 63 5.27 -11.51 2.76
C SER A 63 6.58 -10.99 2.15
N GLU A 64 6.67 -11.03 0.82
CA GLU A 64 7.81 -10.52 0.05
C GLU A 64 7.79 -8.99 -0.14
N SER A 65 6.78 -8.32 0.39
CA SER A 65 6.69 -6.87 0.37
C SER A 65 7.93 -6.25 1.02
N GLY A 66 8.56 -5.33 0.29
CA GLY A 66 9.77 -4.63 0.69
C GLY A 66 11.04 -5.48 0.67
N VAL A 67 11.05 -6.71 0.12
CA VAL A 67 12.28 -7.53 0.05
C VAL A 67 13.41 -6.81 -0.67
N SER A 68 13.13 -6.09 -1.76
CA SER A 68 14.14 -5.36 -2.54
C SER A 68 14.77 -4.19 -1.78
N THR A 69 14.03 -3.58 -0.86
CA THR A 69 14.45 -2.41 -0.07
C THR A 69 14.86 -2.76 1.36
N ARG A 70 14.83 -4.05 1.76
CA ARG A 70 15.34 -4.50 3.05
C ARG A 70 16.85 -4.24 3.13
N PHE A 71 17.30 -3.78 4.28
CA PHE A 71 18.74 -3.67 4.56
C PHE A 71 19.38 -5.05 4.44
N LYS A 72 20.41 -5.15 3.59
CA LYS A 72 21.23 -6.35 3.50
C LYS A 72 22.22 -6.36 4.66
N THR A 73 22.50 -7.54 5.20
CA THR A 73 23.57 -7.72 6.19
C THR A 73 24.87 -7.11 5.64
N GLY A 74 25.47 -6.17 6.39
CA GLY A 74 26.70 -5.49 5.98
C GLY A 74 26.51 -4.12 5.29
N CYS A 75 25.29 -3.66 5.04
CA CYS A 75 25.06 -2.28 4.56
C CYS A 75 25.49 -1.25 5.62
N LYS A 76 26.33 -0.27 5.24
CA LYS A 76 26.73 0.84 6.12
C LYS A 76 25.49 1.72 6.43
N ARG A 77 25.28 2.03 7.72
CA ARG A 77 24.06 2.73 8.21
C ARG A 77 24.00 4.21 7.85
N TYR A 78 25.16 4.82 7.61
CA TYR A 78 25.30 6.21 7.18
C TYR A 78 26.54 6.33 6.29
N ALA A 79 26.46 7.16 5.24
CA ALA A 79 27.61 7.53 4.43
C ALA A 79 28.32 8.72 5.09
N ASN A 80 29.25 8.44 5.99
CA ASN A 80 30.21 9.43 6.42
C ASN A 80 31.57 8.74 6.50
N GLU A 81 32.22 8.65 5.35
CA GLU A 81 33.67 8.51 5.31
C GLU A 81 34.25 9.86 4.89
N PRO A 82 35.17 10.45 5.67
CA PRO A 82 36.09 11.40 5.09
C PRO A 82 36.93 10.62 4.07
N THR A 83 37.03 11.13 2.86
CA THR A 83 37.87 10.60 1.79
C THR A 83 39.30 10.40 2.30
N SER A 84 39.68 9.16 2.60
CA SER A 84 41.06 8.80 2.93
C SER A 84 41.82 8.44 1.65
N ASP A 85 41.84 9.35 0.68
CA ASP A 85 42.77 9.31 -0.45
C ASP A 85 43.71 10.50 -0.33
N ALA A 86 44.54 10.48 0.72
CA ALA A 86 45.75 11.27 0.80
C ALA A 86 46.90 10.32 1.13
N VAL A 87 47.22 9.45 0.17
CA VAL A 87 48.51 8.74 0.15
C VAL A 87 49.57 9.82 -0.12
N LYS A 88 50.19 10.33 0.96
CA LYS A 88 51.36 11.19 0.88
C LYS A 88 52.54 10.31 0.45
N SER A 89 53.00 10.46 -0.79
CA SER A 89 54.26 9.85 -1.23
C SER A 89 55.40 10.26 -0.27
N PRO A 90 56.20 9.31 0.23
CA PRO A 90 57.47 9.65 0.85
C PRO A 90 58.49 10.03 -0.23
N GLU A 91 59.50 10.77 0.22
CA GLU A 91 60.56 11.52 -0.48
C GLU A 91 61.18 10.89 -1.74
#